data_AF-A0A3D5X8D0-F1
#
_entry.id   AF-A0A3D5X8D0-F1
#
_cell.length_a   1.000
_cell.length_b   1.000
_cell.length_c   1.000
_cell.angle_alpha   90.00
_cell.angle_beta   90.00
_cell.angle_gamma   90.00
#
_symmetry.space_group_name_H-M   'P 1'
#
loop_
_entity.id
_entity.type
_entity.pdbx_description
1 polymer ?
#
loop_
_entity_poly.entity_id
_entity_poly.type
_entity_poly.pdbx_seq_one_letter_code
_entity_poly.pdbx_strand_id
1 'polypeptide(L)' 'KLFDRRLKGFITNEALIVALESRTSSPIRIPRHSETLQHVQVKGLFPCGEGAGYAGGIVSSAVDGERCAEAFAQWYAPN' A
#
# COMPACT_ATOMS: atom_id res chain seq x y z
N LYS A 1 19.27 24.93 3.10
CA LYS A 1 18.75 25.18 1.71
C LYS A 1 19.02 23.97 0.81
N LEU A 2 18.47 22.78 1.12
CA LEU A 2 18.70 21.59 0.27
C LEU A 2 17.74 21.58 -0.94
N PHE A 3 16.47 21.91 -0.72
CA PHE A 3 15.44 21.95 -1.77
C PHE A 3 15.62 23.11 -2.74
N ASP A 4 15.88 24.32 -2.26
CA ASP A 4 16.11 25.51 -3.10
C ASP A 4 17.34 25.38 -4.04
N ARG A 5 18.34 24.58 -3.63
CA ARG A 5 19.51 24.26 -4.47
C ARG A 5 19.19 23.26 -5.59
N ARG A 6 18.17 22.41 -5.42
CA ARG A 6 17.77 21.38 -6.40
C ARG A 6 16.60 21.83 -7.27
N LEU A 7 15.72 22.65 -6.72
CA LEU A 7 14.49 23.13 -7.34
C LEU A 7 14.42 24.65 -7.14
N LYS A 8 14.86 25.39 -8.15
CA LYS A 8 14.84 26.86 -8.13
C LYS A 8 13.40 27.34 -7.92
N GLY A 9 13.19 28.22 -6.92
CA GLY A 9 11.86 28.78 -6.62
C GLY A 9 10.99 27.90 -5.71
N PHE A 10 11.49 26.74 -5.26
CA PHE A 10 10.76 25.89 -4.30
C PHE A 10 10.57 26.55 -2.94
N ILE A 11 11.52 27.40 -2.51
CA ILE A 11 11.37 28.24 -1.31
C ILE A 11 11.10 29.67 -1.76
N THR A 12 9.85 30.10 -1.64
CA THR A 12 9.40 31.47 -1.96
C THR A 12 8.31 31.90 -0.98
N ASN A 13 8.21 33.21 -0.71
CA ASN A 13 7.13 33.77 0.11
C ASN A 13 5.77 33.74 -0.60
N GLU A 14 5.77 33.48 -1.91
CA GLU A 14 4.56 33.34 -2.73
C GLU A 14 3.97 31.92 -2.65
N ALA A 15 4.65 30.97 -1.99
CA ALA A 15 4.21 29.58 -1.92
C ALA A 15 2.94 29.43 -1.08
N LEU A 16 1.97 28.68 -1.60
CA LEU A 16 0.75 28.33 -0.88
C LEU A 16 0.89 26.96 -0.22
N ILE A 17 0.70 26.89 1.10
CA ILE A 17 0.61 25.63 1.85
C ILE A 17 -0.88 25.33 2.06
N VAL A 18 -1.35 24.24 1.47
CA VAL A 18 -2.76 23.86 1.50
C VAL A 18 -2.99 22.67 2.41
N ALA A 19 -3.68 22.91 3.53
CA ALA A 19 -4.19 21.90 4.45
C ALA A 19 -3.17 20.83 4.88
N LEU A 20 -3.65 19.73 5.49
CA LEU A 20 -2.82 18.57 5.79
C LEU A 20 -3.16 17.40 4.85
N GLU A 21 -2.11 16.73 4.39
CA GLU A 21 -2.20 15.43 3.73
C GLU A 21 -1.99 14.34 4.78
N SER A 22 -3.08 13.77 5.30
CA SER A 22 -3.03 12.81 6.43
C SER A 22 -3.10 11.34 6.02
N ARG A 23 -3.39 11.04 4.75
CA ARG A 23 -3.68 9.68 4.27
C ARG A 23 -2.74 9.26 3.14
N THR A 24 -1.44 9.38 3.39
CA THR A 24 -0.40 9.00 2.41
C THR A 24 -0.19 7.49 2.29
N SER A 25 -0.59 6.72 3.29
CA SER A 25 -0.51 5.26 3.34
C SER A 25 -1.43 4.71 4.43
N SER A 26 -1.67 3.41 4.45
CA SER A 26 -2.44 2.79 5.54
C SER A 26 -1.75 2.99 6.89
N PRO A 27 -2.51 3.39 7.94
CA PRO A 27 -1.99 3.53 9.29
C PRO A 27 -1.83 2.17 10.01
N ILE A 28 -2.26 1.08 9.39
CA ILE A 28 -2.22 -0.27 9.94
C ILE A 28 -1.62 -1.26 8.94
N ARG A 29 -1.23 -2.42 9.46
CA ARG A 29 -0.91 -3.58 8.63
C ARG A 29 -1.68 -4.79 9.13
N ILE A 30 -2.49 -5.37 8.25
CA ILE A 30 -3.30 -6.55 8.57
C ILE A 30 -2.42 -7.79 8.38
N PRO A 31 -2.10 -8.56 9.43
CA PRO A 31 -1.10 -9.62 9.32
C PRO A 31 -1.53 -10.74 8.38
N ARG A 32 -0.65 -11.12 7.46
CA ARG A 32 -0.81 -12.28 6.59
C ARG A 32 0.51 -13.04 6.47
N HIS A 33 0.46 -14.34 6.21
CA HIS A 33 1.65 -15.15 5.91
C HIS A 33 2.32 -14.66 4.63
N SER A 34 3.65 -14.64 4.59
CA SER A 34 4.41 -14.15 3.44
C SER A 34 4.26 -15.01 2.18
N GLU A 35 4.09 -16.32 2.38
CA GLU A 35 4.02 -17.29 1.28
C GLU A 35 2.58 -17.51 0.81
N THR A 36 1.66 -17.80 1.73
CA THR A 36 0.27 -18.11 1.39
C THR A 36 -0.62 -16.88 1.24
N LEU A 37 -0.16 -15.70 1.68
CA LEU A 37 -0.90 -14.44 1.68
C LEU A 37 -2.22 -14.44 2.48
N GLN A 38 -2.49 -15.53 3.22
CA GLN A 38 -3.67 -15.67 4.07
C GLN A 38 -3.42 -15.06 5.45
N HIS A 39 -4.48 -14.52 6.07
CA HIS A 39 -4.45 -13.99 7.42
C HIS A 39 -4.01 -15.08 8.43
N VAL A 40 -3.16 -14.70 9.38
CA VAL A 40 -2.52 -15.62 10.33
C VAL A 40 -3.49 -16.38 11.25
N GLN A 41 -4.71 -15.88 11.40
CA GLN A 41 -5.74 -16.45 12.28
C GLN A 41 -7.09 -16.69 11.60
N VAL A 42 -7.36 -16.05 10.45
CA VAL A 42 -8.69 -16.04 9.83
C VAL A 42 -8.58 -16.74 8.49
N LYS A 43 -9.06 -18.00 8.44
CA LYS A 43 -9.04 -18.81 7.23
C LYS A 43 -9.92 -18.18 6.15
N GLY A 44 -9.45 -18.19 4.91
CA GLY A 44 -10.14 -17.59 3.77
C GLY A 44 -10.02 -16.07 3.66
N LEU A 45 -9.35 -15.39 4.60
CA LEU A 45 -9.08 -13.95 4.51
C LEU A 45 -7.71 -13.70 3.86
N PHE A 46 -7.67 -12.92 2.78
CA PHE A 46 -6.44 -12.55 2.06
C PHE A 46 -6.30 -11.02 2.03
N PRO A 47 -5.71 -10.41 3.07
CA PRO A 47 -5.56 -8.95 3.14
C PRO A 47 -4.65 -8.48 2.00
N CYS A 48 -5.10 -7.52 1.18
CA CYS A 48 -4.34 -7.03 0.02
C CYS A 48 -4.42 -5.51 -0.17
N GLY A 49 -3.49 -4.99 -0.97
CA GLY A 49 -3.42 -3.59 -1.37
C GLY A 49 -3.00 -2.63 -0.25
N GLU A 50 -3.22 -1.34 -0.52
CA GLU A 50 -2.80 -0.27 0.39
C GLU A 50 -3.55 -0.32 1.72
N GLY A 51 -4.86 -0.56 1.71
CA GLY A 51 -5.67 -0.65 2.93
C GLY A 51 -5.15 -1.72 3.90
N ALA A 52 -4.66 -2.85 3.40
CA ALA A 52 -4.06 -3.90 4.21
C ALA A 52 -2.61 -3.61 4.65
N GLY A 53 -1.97 -2.57 4.11
CA GLY A 53 -0.58 -2.18 4.39
C GLY A 53 0.48 -2.93 3.57
N TYR A 54 0.12 -3.43 2.37
CA TYR A 54 1.03 -4.18 1.48
C TYR A 54 1.33 -3.47 0.15
N ALA A 55 0.70 -2.33 -0.10
CA ALA A 55 0.95 -1.47 -1.27
C ALA A 55 0.85 0.01 -0.89
N GLY A 56 1.12 0.92 -1.84
CA GLY A 56 1.10 2.37 -1.60
C GLY A 56 0.85 3.18 -2.88
N GLY A 57 0.11 2.61 -3.81
CA GLY A 57 -0.18 3.21 -5.11
C GLY A 57 -0.99 2.27 -6.00
N ILE A 58 -1.44 2.78 -7.14
CA ILE A 58 -2.34 2.07 -8.05
C ILE A 58 -1.71 0.76 -8.53
N VAL A 59 -0.51 0.83 -9.09
CA VAL A 59 0.17 -0.33 -9.69
C VAL A 59 0.54 -1.36 -8.62
N SER A 60 1.09 -0.94 -7.49
CA SER A 60 1.47 -1.87 -6.41
C SER A 60 0.25 -2.54 -5.78
N SER A 61 -0.88 -1.83 -5.68
CA SER A 61 -2.13 -2.43 -5.17
C SER A 61 -2.72 -3.44 -6.14
N ALA A 62 -2.65 -3.18 -7.46
CA ALA A 62 -3.10 -4.13 -8.47
C ALA A 62 -2.26 -5.42 -8.45
N VAL A 63 -0.93 -5.29 -8.41
CA VAL A 63 -0.02 -6.45 -8.33
C VAL A 63 -0.23 -7.25 -7.05
N ASP A 64 -0.44 -6.58 -5.91
CA ASP A 64 -0.71 -7.29 -4.65
C ASP A 64 -2.09 -7.98 -4.66
N GLY A 65 -3.09 -7.37 -5.29
CA GLY A 65 -4.42 -7.94 -5.49
C GLY A 65 -4.41 -9.18 -6.36
N GLU A 66 -3.69 -9.15 -7.49
CA GLU A 66 -3.50 -10.31 -8.38
C GLU A 66 -2.88 -11.49 -7.62
N ARG A 67 -1.78 -11.25 -6.90
CA ARG A 67 -1.13 -12.30 -6.09
C ARG A 67 -2.06 -12.90 -5.04
N CYS A 68 -2.87 -12.08 -4.38
CA CYS A 68 -3.84 -12.56 -3.40
C CYS A 68 -4.97 -13.36 -4.07
N ALA A 69 -5.38 -13.00 -5.28
CA ALA A 69 -6.37 -13.75 -6.05
C ALA A 69 -5.81 -15.13 -6.48
N GLU A 70 -4.57 -15.20 -6.95
CA GLU A 70 -3.88 -16.46 -7.27
C GLU A 70 -3.73 -17.35 -6.02
N ALA A 71 -3.30 -16.78 -4.90
CA ALA A 71 -3.17 -17.50 -3.63
C ALA A 71 -4.53 -18.01 -3.12
N PHE A 72 -5.59 -17.21 -3.27
CA PHE A 72 -6.96 -17.65 -2.97
C PHE A 72 -7.38 -18.82 -3.86
N ALA A 73 -7.14 -18.74 -5.17
CA ALA A 73 -7.50 -19.81 -6.11
C ALA A 73 -6.82 -21.13 -5.75
N GLN A 74 -5.52 -21.09 -5.43
CA GLN A 74 -4.76 -22.26 -4.97
C GLN A 74 -5.27 -22.84 -3.65
N TRP A 75 -5.74 -21.98 -2.74
CA TRP A 75 -6.28 -22.40 -1.44
C TRP A 75 -7.71 -22.97 -1.52
N TYR A 76 -8.58 -22.40 -2.37
CA TYR A 76 -9.99 -22.78 -2.47
C TYR A 76 -10.19 -24.08 -3.27
N ALA A 77 -9.44 -24.26 -4.36
CA ALA A 77 -9.46 -25.45 -5.18
C ALA A 77 -8.06 -26.06 -5.24
N PRO A 78 -7.57 -26.63 -4.11
CA PRO A 78 -6.33 -27.39 -4.14
C PRO A 78 -6.59 -28.63 -5.01
N ASN A 79 -5.88 -28.73 -6.14
CA ASN A 79 -5.81 -29.99 -6.88
C ASN A 79 -5.25 -31.09 -5.98
#